data_AF-A0A2E7Q905-F1
#
_entry.id   AF-A0A2E7Q905-F1
#
_cell.length_a   1.000
_cell.length_b   1.000
_cell.length_c   1.000
_cell.angle_alpha   90.00
_cell.angle_beta   90.00
_cell.angle_gamma   90.00
#
_symmetry.space_group_name_H-M   'P 1'
#
loop_
_entity.id
_entity.type
_entity.pdbx_description
1 polymer ?
#
loop_
_entity_poly.entity_id
_entity_poly.type
_entity_poly.pdbx_seq_one_letter_code
_entity_poly.pdbx_strand_id
1 'polypeptide(L)'
;MKEQIQESSSSISSSSDIDVYAAGGLIYREISEDKSLEILIIHRPDRDWSFPKGKQDQGETLLQTAIREVEEETGFTCSVEDLIGHVNYLVSDKKLKKEVTYWAMTVETGEFKPNSEVDTIRWVNYEEAKKLLTWDRDKEILDSLIVWYSQRNQQKPPENLNTQNEYTSRSNMHTTDNPDSDLERIESNLALIEAAMDKAADGDLEAAEDLMSQVKSKAKESSLQ
;
A
#
# COMPACT_ATOMS: atom_id res chain seq x y z
N MET A 1 8.17 -4.10 -64.95
CA MET A 1 6.77 -4.56 -64.95
C MET A 1 6.80 -6.05 -64.59
N LYS A 2 5.93 -6.47 -63.65
CA LYS A 2 5.78 -7.82 -63.07
C LYS A 2 6.84 -8.22 -62.04
N GLU A 3 6.53 -8.89 -60.93
CA GLU A 3 5.30 -9.19 -60.18
C GLU A 3 5.77 -9.84 -58.86
N GLN A 4 4.89 -9.85 -57.86
CA GLN A 4 5.07 -10.42 -56.52
C GLN A 4 5.36 -11.93 -56.54
N ILE A 5 5.94 -12.45 -55.45
CA ILE A 5 5.34 -13.38 -54.47
C ILE A 5 6.42 -13.69 -53.41
N GLN A 6 6.10 -13.56 -52.12
CA GLN A 6 6.36 -14.62 -51.14
C GLN A 6 5.52 -14.41 -49.87
N GLU A 7 4.66 -15.38 -49.59
CA GLU A 7 3.96 -15.57 -48.32
C GLU A 7 4.93 -16.07 -47.22
N SER A 8 4.39 -16.03 -45.99
CA SER A 8 4.63 -16.99 -44.90
C SER A 8 5.64 -16.59 -43.81
N SER A 9 5.05 -16.14 -42.69
CA SER A 9 5.30 -16.60 -41.31
C SER A 9 6.73 -16.65 -40.77
N SER A 10 7.03 -15.74 -39.85
CA SER A 10 7.79 -15.91 -38.60
C SER A 10 7.82 -14.53 -37.94
N SER A 11 7.63 -14.31 -36.64
CA SER A 11 7.48 -15.18 -35.48
C SER A 11 7.03 -14.23 -34.36
N ILE A 12 5.94 -14.54 -33.67
CA ILE A 12 5.61 -13.88 -32.41
C ILE A 12 6.60 -14.43 -31.38
N SER A 13 7.61 -13.62 -31.06
CA SER A 13 8.58 -13.79 -29.97
C SER A 13 9.05 -12.37 -29.66
N SER A 14 8.92 -11.84 -28.45
CA SER A 14 9.49 -12.38 -27.22
C SER A 14 8.92 -11.61 -26.03
N SER A 15 8.96 -12.24 -24.86
CA SER A 15 8.73 -11.65 -23.55
C SER A 15 9.36 -10.26 -23.45
N SER A 16 8.62 -9.29 -22.90
CA SER A 16 9.15 -7.97 -22.64
C SER A 16 10.10 -8.02 -21.44
N ASP A 17 11.31 -8.54 -21.64
CA ASP A 17 12.31 -8.59 -20.59
C ASP A 17 12.61 -7.15 -20.11
N ILE A 18 12.53 -6.94 -18.80
CA ILE A 18 12.85 -5.67 -18.14
C ILE A 18 14.37 -5.56 -18.03
N ASP A 19 14.94 -4.44 -18.48
CA ASP A 19 16.39 -4.22 -18.44
C ASP A 19 16.86 -3.70 -17.09
N VAL A 20 16.03 -2.90 -16.42
CA VAL A 20 16.39 -2.22 -15.17
C VAL A 20 15.23 -2.28 -14.20
N TYR A 21 15.46 -2.94 -13.07
CA TYR A 21 14.57 -2.88 -11.93
C TYR A 21 14.94 -1.74 -10.98
N ALA A 22 13.91 -1.12 -10.42
CA ALA A 22 13.99 -0.05 -9.46
C ALA A 22 12.83 -0.14 -8.49
N ALA A 23 12.98 0.51 -7.34
CA ALA A 23 11.96 0.52 -6.31
C ALA A 23 11.97 1.83 -5.52
N GLY A 24 10.83 2.16 -4.91
CA GLY A 24 10.66 3.40 -4.18
C GLY A 24 9.47 3.40 -3.22
N GLY A 25 9.27 4.54 -2.57
CA GLY A 25 8.24 4.74 -1.55
C GLY A 25 7.24 5.83 -1.93
N LEU A 26 5.97 5.54 -1.71
CA LEU A 26 4.87 6.49 -1.68
C LEU A 26 4.61 6.83 -0.22
N ILE A 27 5.36 7.80 0.28
CA ILE A 27 5.37 8.14 1.70
C ILE A 27 4.23 9.12 1.95
N TYR A 28 3.39 8.80 2.94
CA TYR A 28 2.23 9.60 3.29
C TYR A 28 2.12 9.80 4.80
N ARG A 29 1.32 10.80 5.19
CA ARG A 29 0.91 11.03 6.58
C ARG A 29 -0.51 11.58 6.65
N GLU A 30 -1.20 11.23 7.73
CA GLU A 30 -2.49 11.84 8.08
C GLU A 30 -2.24 13.06 8.98
N ILE A 31 -2.85 14.19 8.65
CA ILE A 31 -2.82 15.39 9.49
C ILE A 31 -3.93 15.28 10.52
N SER A 32 -3.56 15.21 11.81
CA SER A 32 -4.49 14.90 12.90
C SER A 32 -5.65 15.88 13.05
N GLU A 33 -5.48 17.12 12.62
CA GLU A 33 -6.46 18.20 12.83
C GLU A 33 -7.69 18.07 11.93
N ASP A 34 -7.50 17.68 10.66
CA ASP A 34 -8.57 17.58 9.67
C ASP A 34 -8.64 16.21 8.96
N LYS A 35 -7.81 15.26 9.39
CA LYS A 35 -7.64 13.93 8.78
C LYS A 35 -7.29 13.99 7.30
N SER A 36 -6.69 15.11 6.85
CA SER A 36 -6.23 15.24 5.48
C SER A 36 -4.96 14.42 5.23
N LEU A 37 -4.80 13.97 3.99
CA LEU A 37 -3.66 13.18 3.54
C LEU A 37 -2.62 14.10 2.93
N GLU A 38 -1.39 14.06 3.45
CA GLU A 38 -0.23 14.63 2.79
C GLU A 38 0.68 13.53 2.26
N ILE A 39 1.27 13.78 1.10
CA ILE A 39 2.17 12.90 0.38
C ILE A 39 3.52 13.60 0.24
N LEU A 40 4.60 12.88 0.51
CA LEU A 40 5.95 13.38 0.29
C LEU A 40 6.35 13.23 -1.18
N ILE A 41 6.84 14.33 -1.75
CA ILE A 41 7.52 14.35 -3.05
C ILE A 41 8.92 14.95 -2.90
N ILE A 42 9.84 14.51 -3.74
CA ILE A 42 11.22 14.97 -3.79
C ILE A 42 11.47 15.76 -5.06
N HIS A 43 12.38 16.73 -4.99
CA HIS A 43 12.92 17.43 -6.15
C HIS A 43 14.38 17.02 -6.36
N ARG A 44 14.69 16.62 -7.58
CA ARG A 44 16.06 16.41 -8.04
C ARG A 44 16.51 17.62 -8.87
N PRO A 45 17.62 18.29 -8.53
CA PRO A 45 18.13 19.44 -9.26
C PRO A 45 18.19 19.18 -10.77
N ASP A 46 17.68 20.12 -11.55
CA ASP A 46 17.68 20.10 -13.02
C ASP A 46 17.00 18.87 -13.65
N ARG A 47 16.18 18.14 -12.90
CA ARG A 47 15.60 16.88 -13.37
C ARG A 47 14.08 16.84 -13.27
N ASP A 48 13.55 16.70 -12.06
CA ASP A 48 12.11 16.44 -11.86
C ASP A 48 11.67 16.55 -10.40
N TRP A 49 10.36 16.78 -10.23
CA TRP A 49 9.61 16.41 -9.04
C TRP A 49 9.06 15.00 -9.22
N SER A 50 9.34 14.12 -8.26
CA SER A 50 8.96 12.71 -8.30
C SER A 50 8.83 12.11 -6.89
N PHE A 51 8.49 10.83 -6.81
CA PHE A 51 8.62 10.06 -5.57
C PHE A 51 10.04 9.55 -5.36
N PRO A 52 10.45 9.31 -4.10
CA PRO A 52 11.76 8.74 -3.82
C PRO A 52 11.87 7.30 -4.33
N LYS A 53 12.93 7.02 -5.07
CA LYS A 53 13.20 5.74 -5.72
C LYS A 53 14.62 5.68 -6.27
N GLY A 54 15.12 4.47 -6.42
CA GLY A 54 16.32 4.23 -7.22
C GLY A 54 16.47 2.80 -7.69
N LYS A 55 17.67 2.47 -8.15
CA LYS A 55 17.91 1.23 -8.89
C LYS A 55 18.14 0.09 -7.90
N GLN A 56 17.65 -1.10 -8.23
CA GLN A 56 17.96 -2.30 -7.47
C GLN A 56 19.45 -2.64 -7.60
N ASP A 57 20.12 -2.77 -6.46
CA ASP A 57 21.49 -3.25 -6.40
C ASP A 57 21.58 -4.78 -6.38
N GLN A 58 22.75 -5.30 -6.71
CA GLN A 58 22.96 -6.74 -6.79
C GLN A 58 22.76 -7.40 -5.42
N GLY A 59 21.80 -8.33 -5.34
CA GLY A 59 21.50 -9.09 -4.12
C GLY A 59 20.41 -8.48 -3.25
N GLU A 60 19.89 -7.29 -3.59
CA GLU A 60 18.73 -6.71 -2.92
C GLU A 60 17.43 -7.32 -3.45
N THR A 61 16.42 -7.43 -2.60
CA THR A 61 15.01 -7.50 -3.03
C THR A 61 14.52 -6.09 -3.38
N LEU A 62 13.47 -5.97 -4.20
CA LEU A 62 12.89 -4.67 -4.52
C LEU A 62 12.40 -3.91 -3.28
N LEU A 63 11.92 -4.62 -2.27
CA LEU A 63 11.52 -3.98 -1.02
C LEU A 63 12.73 -3.41 -0.25
N GLN A 64 13.85 -4.14 -0.21
CA GLN A 64 15.09 -3.64 0.39
C GLN A 64 15.60 -2.41 -0.36
N THR A 65 15.56 -2.44 -1.69
CA THR A 65 15.88 -1.28 -2.53
C THR A 65 14.97 -0.09 -2.19
N ALA A 66 13.65 -0.29 -2.08
CA ALA A 66 12.72 0.79 -1.75
C ALA A 66 13.05 1.46 -0.40
N ILE A 67 13.33 0.64 0.63
CA ILE A 67 13.67 1.13 1.98
C ILE A 67 14.99 1.93 1.94
N ARG A 68 16.05 1.38 1.33
CA ARG A 68 17.35 2.04 1.22
C ARG A 68 17.23 3.37 0.47
N GLU A 69 16.58 3.36 -0.70
CA GLU A 69 16.46 4.55 -1.55
C GLU A 69 15.65 5.65 -0.88
N VAL A 70 14.58 5.30 -0.16
CA VAL A 70 13.83 6.26 0.65
C VAL A 70 14.71 6.87 1.73
N GLU A 71 15.49 6.07 2.47
CA GLU A 71 16.40 6.57 3.50
C GLU A 71 17.50 7.47 2.91
N GLU A 72 18.11 7.08 1.78
CA GLU A 72 19.18 7.83 1.11
C GLU A 72 18.68 9.17 0.55
N GLU A 73 17.55 9.19 -0.17
CA GLU A 73 17.03 10.39 -0.82
C GLU A 73 16.35 11.35 0.18
N THR A 74 15.78 10.84 1.28
CA THR A 74 14.93 11.65 2.18
C THR A 74 15.44 11.77 3.62
N GLY A 75 16.35 10.89 4.06
CA GLY A 75 16.80 10.81 5.44
C GLY A 75 15.76 10.21 6.40
N PHE A 76 14.64 9.67 5.91
CA PHE A 76 13.59 9.07 6.72
C PHE A 76 13.71 7.55 6.79
N THR A 77 13.58 7.01 8.00
CA THR A 77 13.24 5.60 8.20
C THR A 77 11.72 5.48 8.22
N CYS A 78 11.19 4.55 7.44
CA CYS A 78 9.75 4.39 7.25
C CYS A 78 9.27 2.98 7.59
N SER A 79 8.06 2.89 8.15
CA SER A 79 7.29 1.65 8.18
C SER A 79 6.75 1.38 6.78
N VAL A 80 6.89 0.14 6.31
CA VAL A 80 6.30 -0.31 5.05
C VAL A 80 4.91 -0.86 5.34
N GLU A 81 3.90 -0.39 4.61
CA GLU A 81 2.53 -0.85 4.79
C GLU A 81 2.10 -1.86 3.72
N ASP A 82 2.07 -1.45 2.44
CA ASP A 82 1.54 -2.31 1.37
C ASP A 82 2.19 -2.03 0.02
N LEU A 83 2.16 -3.02 -0.87
CA LEU A 83 2.57 -2.87 -2.26
C LEU A 83 1.47 -2.15 -3.04
N ILE A 84 1.80 -1.00 -3.64
CA ILE A 84 0.82 -0.19 -4.38
C ILE A 84 0.79 -0.57 -5.86
N GLY A 85 1.96 -0.86 -6.44
CA GLY A 85 2.04 -1.26 -7.84
C GLY A 85 3.38 -0.92 -8.47
N HIS A 86 3.42 -0.93 -9.80
CA HIS A 86 4.61 -0.63 -10.56
C HIS A 86 4.28 0.22 -11.79
N VAL A 87 5.29 0.94 -12.28
CA VAL A 87 5.22 1.69 -13.55
C VAL A 87 6.36 1.28 -14.47
N ASN A 88 6.07 1.23 -15.77
CA ASN A 88 7.00 0.79 -16.80
C ASN A 88 7.25 1.91 -17.82
N TYR A 89 8.52 2.20 -18.11
CA TYR A 89 8.87 3.22 -19.10
C TYR A 89 10.23 2.96 -19.76
N LEU A 90 10.44 3.58 -20.92
CA LEU A 90 11.73 3.55 -21.61
C LEU A 90 12.62 4.70 -21.14
N VAL A 91 13.87 4.39 -20.79
CA VAL A 91 14.87 5.41 -20.51
C VAL A 91 15.35 6.02 -21.84
N SER A 92 15.07 7.32 -22.03
CA SER A 92 15.13 8.07 -23.30
C SER A 92 16.40 7.84 -24.12
N ASP A 93 17.53 7.64 -23.45
CA ASP A 93 18.84 7.66 -24.12
C ASP A 93 19.33 6.26 -24.50
N LYS A 94 18.74 5.20 -23.94
CA LYS A 94 19.26 3.84 -24.06
C LYS A 94 18.23 2.81 -24.54
N LYS A 95 16.97 3.22 -24.72
CA LYS A 95 15.83 2.31 -25.00
C LYS A 95 15.70 1.15 -24.01
N LEU A 96 16.24 1.33 -22.81
CA LEU A 96 16.16 0.34 -21.73
C LEU A 96 14.76 0.41 -21.12
N LYS A 97 14.11 -0.73 -20.99
CA LYS A 97 12.86 -0.88 -20.24
C LYS A 97 13.18 -0.85 -18.76
N LYS A 98 12.62 0.15 -18.08
CA LYS A 98 12.74 0.31 -16.64
C LYS A 98 11.37 0.07 -16.00
N GLU A 99 11.37 -0.80 -15.00
CA GLU A 99 10.23 -1.02 -14.11
C GLU A 99 10.55 -0.41 -12.74
N VAL A 100 9.61 0.33 -12.17
CA VAL A 100 9.73 0.86 -10.81
C VAL A 100 8.56 0.35 -9.98
N THR A 101 8.85 -0.36 -8.90
CA THR A 101 7.84 -0.86 -7.95
C THR A 101 7.75 0.06 -6.73
N TYR A 102 6.54 0.32 -6.24
CA TYR A 102 6.29 1.26 -5.16
C TYR A 102 5.48 0.65 -4.02
N TRP A 103 5.87 0.99 -2.79
CA TRP A 103 5.15 0.66 -1.55
C TRP A 103 4.59 1.91 -0.89
N ALA A 104 3.43 1.80 -0.25
CA ALA A 104 2.95 2.79 0.70
C ALA A 104 3.79 2.72 1.98
N MET A 105 4.20 3.89 2.46
CA MET A 105 5.10 4.01 3.60
C MET A 105 4.69 5.17 4.51
N THR A 106 4.98 5.04 5.80
CA THR A 106 4.79 6.11 6.80
C THR A 106 6.10 6.36 7.54
N VAL A 107 6.39 7.63 7.85
CA VAL A 107 7.65 8.00 8.50
C VAL A 107 7.64 7.58 9.97
N GLU A 108 8.65 6.84 10.40
CA GLU A 108 8.87 6.52 11.82
C GLU A 108 9.78 7.56 12.47
N THR A 109 10.93 7.81 11.84
CA THR A 109 11.97 8.70 12.36
C THR A 109 12.75 9.33 11.21
N GLY A 110 13.61 10.30 11.56
CA GLY A 110 14.52 10.94 10.62
C GLY A 110 14.16 12.39 10.34
N GLU A 111 15.05 13.04 9.60
CA GLU A 111 14.91 14.43 9.18
C GLU A 111 15.53 14.59 7.81
N PHE A 112 14.88 15.38 6.96
CA PHE A 112 15.44 15.66 5.64
C PHE A 112 16.65 16.57 5.74
N LYS A 113 17.71 16.17 5.03
CA LYS A 113 18.89 16.99 4.74
C LYS A 113 19.13 16.96 3.24
N PRO A 114 19.22 18.12 2.57
CA PRO A 114 19.62 18.17 1.17
C PRO A 114 20.91 17.39 0.95
N ASN A 115 20.93 16.58 -0.11
CA ASN A 115 22.06 15.76 -0.50
C ASN A 115 22.39 15.99 -1.98
N SER A 116 23.30 15.19 -2.54
CA SER A 116 23.73 15.35 -3.93
C SER A 116 22.64 15.01 -4.97
N GLU A 117 21.62 14.25 -4.58
CA GLU A 117 20.55 13.80 -5.47
C GLU A 117 19.26 14.60 -5.27
N VAL A 118 18.91 14.90 -4.02
CA VAL A 118 17.69 15.59 -3.63
C VAL A 118 18.02 16.86 -2.88
N ASP A 119 17.60 18.00 -3.43
CA ASP A 119 17.81 19.31 -2.79
C ASP A 119 16.62 19.75 -1.93
N THR A 120 15.42 19.23 -2.22
CA THR A 120 14.16 19.69 -1.62
C THR A 120 13.18 18.54 -1.50
N ILE A 121 12.43 18.53 -0.40
CA ILE A 121 11.21 17.72 -0.25
C ILE A 121 10.00 18.63 -0.02
N ARG A 122 8.82 18.13 -0.35
CA ARG A 122 7.55 18.76 0.04
C ARG A 122 6.56 17.71 0.50
N TRP A 123 5.87 18.04 1.60
CA TRP A 123 4.62 17.40 1.97
C TRP A 123 3.48 18.21 1.34
N VAL A 124 2.68 17.55 0.52
CA VAL A 124 1.61 18.20 -0.26
C VAL A 124 0.37 17.32 -0.29
N ASN A 125 -0.80 17.93 -0.45
CA ASN A 125 -2.02 17.17 -0.71
C ASN A 125 -2.02 16.56 -2.13
N TYR A 126 -2.99 15.68 -2.39
CA TYR A 126 -3.14 14.99 -3.68
C TYR A 126 -3.18 15.94 -4.89
N GLU A 127 -3.97 17.01 -4.83
CA GLU A 127 -4.15 17.94 -5.94
C GLU A 127 -2.88 18.73 -6.27
N GLU A 128 -2.11 19.09 -5.24
CA GLU A 128 -0.83 19.75 -5.41
C GLU A 128 0.25 18.77 -5.89
N ALA A 129 0.28 17.53 -5.38
CA ALA A 129 1.16 16.48 -5.87
C ALA A 129 0.94 16.24 -7.38
N LYS A 130 -0.32 16.10 -7.83
CA LYS A 130 -0.66 15.96 -9.26
C LYS A 130 -0.13 17.08 -10.14
N LYS A 131 -0.06 18.32 -9.62
CA LYS A 131 0.44 19.49 -10.35
C LYS A 131 1.96 19.55 -10.37
N LEU A 132 2.61 19.17 -9.28
CA LEU A 132 4.07 19.26 -9.13
C LEU A 132 4.78 18.09 -9.83
N LEU A 133 4.25 16.87 -9.72
CA LEU A 133 4.84 15.67 -10.33
C LEU A 133 5.07 15.88 -11.82
N THR A 134 6.33 15.72 -12.23
CA THR A 134 6.78 16.06 -13.59
C THR A 134 6.25 15.06 -14.61
N TRP A 135 6.12 13.79 -14.23
CA TRP A 135 5.80 12.71 -15.16
C TRP A 135 4.42 12.12 -14.92
N ASP A 136 3.69 11.84 -16.01
CA ASP A 136 2.34 11.27 -15.92
C ASP A 136 2.32 9.90 -15.25
N ARG A 137 3.35 9.07 -15.45
CA ARG A 137 3.50 7.79 -14.73
C ARG A 137 3.54 7.94 -13.21
N ASP A 138 4.15 9.01 -12.69
CA ASP A 138 4.19 9.25 -11.25
C ASP A 138 2.78 9.69 -10.78
N LYS A 139 2.04 10.42 -11.61
CA LYS A 139 0.65 10.75 -11.34
C LYS A 139 -0.26 9.52 -11.33
N GLU A 140 0.00 8.51 -12.18
CA GLU A 140 -0.76 7.26 -12.22
C GLU A 140 -0.56 6.42 -10.95
N ILE A 141 0.68 6.28 -10.47
CA ILE A 141 0.93 5.56 -9.23
C ILE A 141 0.40 6.33 -7.99
N LEU A 142 0.37 7.66 -8.04
CA LEU A 142 -0.30 8.47 -7.04
C LEU A 142 -1.81 8.17 -6.97
N ASP A 143 -2.49 8.01 -8.10
CA ASP A 143 -3.92 7.64 -8.10
C ASP A 143 -4.14 6.29 -7.40
N SER A 144 -3.23 5.34 -7.64
CA SER A 144 -3.26 4.02 -7.02
C SER A 144 -3.12 4.12 -5.49
N LEU A 145 -2.25 5.01 -4.99
CA LEU A 145 -2.14 5.30 -3.56
C LEU A 145 -3.47 5.83 -2.99
N ILE A 146 -4.13 6.76 -3.67
CA ILE A 146 -5.39 7.34 -3.17
C ILE A 146 -6.51 6.31 -3.12
N VAL A 147 -6.61 5.45 -4.14
CA VAL A 147 -7.58 4.35 -4.16
C VAL A 147 -7.31 3.40 -2.99
N TRP A 148 -6.07 2.96 -2.81
CA TRP A 148 -5.68 2.08 -1.71
C TRP A 148 -5.95 2.72 -0.34
N TYR A 149 -5.57 3.99 -0.13
CA TYR A 149 -5.76 4.70 1.13
C TYR A 149 -7.26 4.82 1.49
N SER A 150 -8.10 5.10 0.49
CA SER A 150 -9.55 5.18 0.67
C SER A 150 -10.15 3.84 1.11
N GLN A 151 -9.67 2.73 0.52
CA GLN A 151 -10.12 1.37 0.87
C GLN A 151 -9.65 0.97 2.27
N ARG A 152 -8.38 1.23 2.61
CA ARG A 152 -7.80 1.00 3.95
C ARG A 152 -8.62 1.69 5.04
N ASN A 153 -9.03 2.94 4.81
CA ASN A 153 -9.81 3.71 5.80
C ASN A 153 -11.27 3.27 5.94
N GLN A 154 -11.86 2.65 4.90
CA GLN A 154 -13.20 2.05 5.02
C GLN A 154 -13.19 0.75 5.84
N GLN A 155 -12.03 0.11 5.97
CA GLN A 155 -11.87 -1.14 6.71
C GLN A 155 -11.42 -0.92 8.16
N LYS A 156 -10.99 0.29 8.54
CA LYS A 156 -10.71 0.62 9.96
C LYS A 156 -12.03 0.60 10.75
N PRO A 157 -12.14 -0.16 11.87
CA PRO A 157 -13.31 -0.07 12.74
C PRO A 157 -13.49 1.38 13.25
N PRO A 158 -14.73 1.85 13.45
CA PRO A 158 -14.97 3.25 13.77
C PRO A 158 -14.21 3.68 15.01
N GLU A 159 -13.41 4.73 14.86
CA GLU A 159 -12.68 5.40 15.92
C GLU A 159 -13.66 6.21 16.78
N ASN A 160 -14.49 5.50 17.57
CA ASN A 160 -15.36 6.07 18.59
C ASN A 160 -15.66 5.02 19.68
N LEU A 161 -14.70 4.84 20.58
CA LEU A 161 -14.97 4.54 21.99
C LEU A 161 -14.09 5.47 22.82
N ASN A 162 -14.55 6.70 22.99
CA ASN A 162 -14.06 7.56 24.06
C ASN A 162 -14.72 7.10 25.37
N THR A 163 -14.16 6.07 26.02
CA THR A 163 -14.47 5.70 27.41
C THR A 163 -13.38 6.19 28.35
N GLN A 164 -13.03 7.47 28.25
CA GLN A 164 -12.42 8.20 29.37
C GLN A 164 -13.43 9.19 29.95
N ASN A 165 -14.44 8.66 30.65
CA ASN A 165 -15.12 9.29 31.78
C ASN A 165 -16.18 8.35 32.36
N GLU A 166 -15.77 7.17 32.87
CA GLU A 166 -16.55 6.44 33.89
C GLU A 166 -15.76 5.36 34.67
N TYR A 167 -14.41 5.37 34.59
CA TYR A 167 -13.56 4.35 35.24
C TYR A 167 -12.83 4.85 36.51
N THR A 168 -13.43 5.77 37.27
CA THR A 168 -12.96 6.12 38.64
C THR A 168 -14.01 5.89 39.72
N SER A 169 -15.08 5.15 39.42
CA SER A 169 -16.10 4.81 40.41
C SER A 169 -16.57 3.36 40.27
N ARG A 170 -15.65 2.39 40.34
CA ARG A 170 -15.94 0.98 40.71
C ARG A 170 -14.67 0.11 40.77
N SER A 171 -13.63 0.59 41.46
CA SER A 171 -12.61 -0.31 41.99
C SER A 171 -13.16 -0.97 43.25
N ASN A 172 -13.81 -2.14 43.08
CA ASN A 172 -13.87 -3.27 44.01
C ASN A 172 -14.92 -4.27 43.51
N MET A 173 -14.49 -5.35 42.84
CA MET A 173 -14.82 -6.72 43.21
C MET A 173 -14.19 -7.72 42.23
N HIS A 174 -14.06 -8.94 42.73
CA HIS A 174 -13.11 -9.99 42.39
C HIS A 174 -13.79 -11.10 41.57
N THR A 175 -13.01 -11.79 40.72
CA THR A 175 -13.25 -13.10 40.05
C THR A 175 -14.30 -13.09 38.94
N THR A 176 -14.22 -13.82 37.82
CA THR A 176 -13.41 -14.92 37.25
C THR A 176 -13.38 -14.72 35.71
N ASP A 177 -12.51 -15.39 34.95
CA ASP A 177 -12.91 -16.21 33.78
C ASP A 177 -11.72 -16.67 32.91
N ASN A 178 -11.97 -17.80 32.25
CA ASN A 178 -11.04 -18.84 31.81
C ASN A 178 -10.42 -18.56 30.43
N PRO A 179 -9.09 -18.51 30.27
CA PRO A 179 -8.45 -18.18 28.98
C PRO A 179 -8.69 -19.20 27.86
N ASP A 180 -9.14 -20.42 28.18
CA ASP A 180 -9.44 -21.45 27.18
C ASP A 180 -10.73 -21.16 26.39
N SER A 181 -11.70 -20.42 26.95
CA SER A 181 -12.96 -20.13 26.24
C SER A 181 -12.81 -19.11 25.11
N ASP A 182 -11.83 -18.21 25.22
CA ASP A 182 -11.61 -17.18 24.20
C ASP A 182 -10.95 -17.77 22.95
N LEU A 183 -10.05 -18.75 23.13
CA LEU A 183 -9.44 -19.48 22.02
C LEU A 183 -10.47 -20.33 21.27
N GLU A 184 -11.33 -21.09 21.98
CA GLU A 184 -12.39 -21.87 21.33
C GLU A 184 -13.38 -20.99 20.54
N ARG A 185 -13.66 -19.77 21.02
CA ARG A 185 -14.51 -18.79 20.32
C ARG A 185 -13.85 -18.27 19.05
N ILE A 186 -12.55 -18.00 19.09
CA ILE A 186 -11.78 -17.55 17.93
C ILE A 186 -11.71 -18.65 16.87
N GLU A 187 -11.39 -19.88 17.27
CA GLU A 187 -11.35 -21.04 16.36
C GLU A 187 -12.72 -21.32 15.74
N SER A 188 -13.80 -21.22 16.50
CA SER A 188 -15.16 -21.41 15.98
C SER A 188 -15.56 -20.34 14.95
N ASN A 189 -15.11 -19.09 15.12
CA ASN A 189 -15.42 -18.02 14.17
C ASN A 189 -14.59 -18.13 12.89
N LEU A 190 -13.32 -18.55 13.02
CA LEU A 190 -12.45 -18.77 11.87
C LEU A 190 -12.99 -19.87 10.95
N ALA A 191 -13.47 -20.98 11.51
CA ALA A 191 -14.06 -22.08 10.75
C ALA A 191 -15.32 -21.67 9.96
N LEU A 192 -16.12 -20.75 10.50
CA LEU A 192 -17.30 -20.22 9.80
C LEU A 192 -16.93 -19.30 8.64
N ILE A 193 -15.84 -18.53 8.78
CA ILE A 193 -15.32 -17.66 7.72
C ILE A 193 -14.74 -18.50 6.59
N GLU A 194 -13.96 -19.52 6.90
CA GLU A 194 -13.41 -20.44 5.89
C GLU A 194 -14.54 -21.13 5.11
N ALA A 195 -15.57 -21.64 5.79
CA ALA A 195 -16.73 -22.23 5.14
C ALA A 195 -17.51 -21.24 4.27
N ALA A 196 -17.61 -19.97 4.67
CA ALA A 196 -18.25 -18.93 3.87
C ALA A 196 -17.44 -18.60 2.60
N MET A 197 -16.11 -18.60 2.70
CA MET A 197 -15.23 -18.40 1.56
C MET A 197 -15.33 -19.53 0.54
N ASP A 198 -15.41 -20.79 1.01
CA ASP A 198 -15.62 -21.95 0.14
C ASP A 198 -16.96 -21.86 -0.61
N LYS A 199 -18.04 -21.46 0.09
CA LYS A 199 -19.35 -21.27 -0.54
C LYS A 199 -19.37 -20.16 -1.57
N ALA A 200 -18.69 -19.05 -1.30
CA ALA A 200 -18.54 -17.96 -2.26
C ALA A 200 -17.72 -18.41 -3.49
N ALA A 201 -16.68 -19.23 -3.31
CA ALA A 201 -15.89 -19.78 -4.41
C ALA A 201 -16.71 -20.75 -5.28
N ASP A 202 -17.64 -21.49 -4.69
CA ASP A 202 -18.60 -22.36 -5.39
C ASP A 202 -19.77 -21.59 -6.05
N GLY A 203 -19.83 -20.25 -5.88
CA GLY A 203 -20.88 -19.38 -6.42
C GLY A 203 -22.19 -19.38 -5.62
N ASP A 204 -22.21 -20.01 -4.45
CA ASP A 204 -23.35 -20.05 -3.52
C ASP A 204 -23.28 -18.86 -2.55
N LEU A 205 -23.61 -17.68 -3.07
CA LEU A 205 -23.52 -16.41 -2.33
C LEU A 205 -24.53 -16.33 -1.17
N GLU A 206 -25.70 -16.95 -1.31
CA GLU A 206 -26.73 -16.98 -0.27
C GLU A 206 -26.25 -17.77 0.95
N ALA A 207 -25.65 -18.95 0.75
CA ALA A 207 -25.07 -19.73 1.84
C ALA A 207 -23.86 -19.04 2.49
N ALA A 208 -23.05 -18.32 1.71
CA ALA A 208 -21.93 -17.55 2.23
C ALA A 208 -22.39 -16.38 3.12
N GLU A 209 -23.45 -15.67 2.70
CA GLU A 209 -24.05 -14.57 3.48
C GLU A 209 -24.67 -15.05 4.80
N ASP A 210 -25.32 -16.22 4.80
CA ASP A 210 -25.88 -16.83 6.01
C ASP A 210 -24.79 -17.20 7.02
N LEU A 211 -23.68 -17.77 6.56
CA LEU A 211 -22.54 -18.11 7.42
C LEU A 211 -21.86 -16.85 8.00
N MET A 212 -21.68 -15.81 7.18
CA MET A 212 -21.15 -14.52 7.64
C MET A 212 -22.10 -13.82 8.62
N SER A 213 -23.41 -14.01 8.50
CA SER A 213 -24.40 -13.49 9.44
C SER A 213 -24.32 -14.17 10.80
N GLN A 214 -23.98 -15.46 10.85
CA GLN A 214 -23.73 -16.20 12.10
C GLN A 214 -22.47 -15.72 12.83
N VAL A 215 -21.41 -15.34 12.09
CA VAL A 215 -20.21 -14.74 12.70
C VAL A 215 -20.57 -13.41 13.37
N LYS A 216 -21.39 -12.58 12.71
CA LYS A 216 -21.86 -11.29 13.24
C LYS A 216 -22.77 -11.44 14.46
N SER A 217 -23.65 -12.43 14.50
CA SER A 217 -24.51 -12.68 15.67
C SER A 217 -23.70 -13.15 16.87
N LYS A 218 -22.75 -14.07 16.68
CA LYS A 218 -21.84 -14.54 17.74
C LYS A 218 -20.99 -13.41 18.32
N ALA A 219 -20.49 -12.50 17.47
CA ALA A 219 -19.74 -11.33 17.93
C ALA A 219 -20.60 -10.38 18.79
N LYS A 220 -21.90 -10.27 18.48
CA LYS A 220 -22.85 -9.44 19.22
C LYS A 220 -23.24 -10.04 20.58
N GLU A 221 -23.40 -11.36 20.67
CA GLU A 221 -23.68 -12.05 21.93
C GLU A 221 -22.47 -12.02 22.88
N SER A 222 -21.24 -11.98 22.34
CA SER A 222 -20.00 -11.79 23.10
C SER A 222 -19.87 -10.44 23.78
N SER A 223 -20.52 -9.39 23.26
CA SER A 223 -20.40 -8.03 23.80
C SER A 223 -21.48 -7.70 24.84
N LEU A 224 -22.30 -8.70 25.22
CA LEU A 224 -23.47 -8.56 26.09
C LEU A 224 -23.37 -9.38 27.40
N GLN A 225 -22.27 -10.13 27.59
CA GLN A 225 -21.92 -10.85 28.82
C GLN A 225 -20.74 -10.17 29.51
#